data_AF-A0AAF0T3P5-F1
#
_entry.id   AF-A0AAF0T3P5-F1
#
_cell.length_a   1.000
_cell.length_b   1.000
_cell.length_c   1.000
_cell.angle_alpha   90.00
_cell.angle_beta   90.00
_cell.angle_gamma   90.00
#
_symmetry.space_group_name_H-M   'P 1'
#
loop_
_entity.id
_entity.type
_entity.pdbx_description
1 polymer ?
#
loop_
_entity_poly.entity_id
_entity_poly.type
_entity_poly.pdbx_seq_one_letter_code
_entity_poly.pdbx_strand_id
1 'polypeptide(L)' 'MSDTPEQPRNSSELSPAQRLEAPNTRLIDASIATINDMETLRACIAYENQHQQRVPILRQLEKRANELCSQKDNE' A
#
# COMPACT_ATOMS: atom_id res chain seq x y z
N MET A 1 27.28 -12.90 -17.88
CA MET A 1 26.02 -13.60 -17.64
C MET A 1 25.57 -13.29 -16.23
N SER A 2 24.49 -12.52 -16.12
CA SER A 2 23.49 -12.47 -15.05
C SER A 2 22.83 -11.09 -15.14
N ASP A 3 22.01 -10.94 -16.18
CA ASP A 3 20.97 -9.91 -16.25
C ASP A 3 20.19 -9.95 -14.93
N THR A 4 20.45 -8.97 -14.07
CA THR A 4 19.60 -8.73 -12.91
C THR A 4 18.29 -8.22 -13.50
N PRO A 5 17.15 -8.90 -13.32
CA PRO A 5 15.90 -8.34 -13.78
C PRO A 5 15.67 -7.12 -12.88
N GLU A 6 15.94 -5.93 -13.41
CA GLU A 6 15.36 -4.69 -12.93
C GLU A 6 13.86 -4.82 -13.15
N GLN A 7 13.20 -5.55 -12.25
CA GLN A 7 11.76 -5.64 -12.24
C GLN A 7 11.28 -4.24 -11.91
N PRO A 8 10.60 -3.54 -12.84
CA PRO A 8 9.93 -2.30 -12.49
C PRO A 8 8.88 -2.72 -11.48
N ARG A 9 9.14 -2.44 -10.21
CA ARG A 9 8.27 -2.76 -9.08
C ARG A 9 7.06 -1.84 -9.20
N ASN A 10 6.20 -2.17 -10.15
CA ASN A 10 4.85 -1.67 -10.24
C ASN A 10 4.20 -1.94 -8.90
N SER A 11 4.08 -0.90 -8.06
CA SER A 11 3.54 -1.02 -6.72
C SER A 11 2.18 -1.72 -6.71
N SER A 12 1.44 -1.66 -7.82
CA SER A 12 0.21 -2.40 -8.11
C SER A 12 0.32 -3.94 -7.99
N GLU A 13 1.49 -4.55 -8.15
CA GLU A 13 1.68 -6.01 -8.02
C GLU A 13 2.08 -6.47 -6.61
N LEU A 14 2.42 -5.55 -5.70
CA LEU A 14 2.84 -5.92 -4.35
C LEU A 14 1.65 -6.41 -3.52
N SER A 15 1.80 -7.58 -2.89
CA SER A 15 0.80 -8.11 -1.96
C SER A 15 0.70 -7.26 -0.68
N PRO A 16 -0.42 -7.33 0.06
CA PRO A 16 -0.58 -6.63 1.34
C PRO A 16 0.58 -6.87 2.32
N ALA A 17 1.05 -8.12 2.42
CA ALA A 17 2.20 -8.48 3.25
C ALA A 17 3.48 -7.77 2.80
N GLN A 18 3.78 -7.78 1.50
CA GLN A 18 4.98 -7.12 0.96
C GLN A 18 4.99 -5.60 1.19
N ARG A 19 3.81 -4.97 1.24
CA ARG A 19 3.68 -3.54 1.51
C ARG A 19 3.79 -3.22 3.01
N LEU A 20 3.24 -4.06 3.88
CA LEU A 20 3.04 -3.75 5.31
C LEU A 20 4.05 -4.41 6.25
N GLU A 21 4.76 -5.44 5.81
CA GLU A 21 5.80 -6.11 6.60
C GLU A 21 7.21 -5.55 6.36
N ALA A 22 7.33 -4.48 5.57
CA ALA A 22 8.63 -3.85 5.35
C ALA A 22 9.24 -3.40 6.69
N PRO A 23 10.54 -3.70 6.94
CA PRO A 23 11.18 -3.40 8.23
C PRO A 23 11.34 -1.89 8.48
N ASN A 24 11.17 -1.08 7.44
CA ASN A 24 11.27 0.37 7.50
C ASN A 24 9.90 1.01 7.27
N THR A 25 9.42 1.74 8.27
CA THR A 25 8.13 2.46 8.23
C THR A 25 8.04 3.44 7.06
N ARG A 26 9.15 4.07 6.64
CA ARG A 26 9.16 4.95 5.47
C ARG A 26 8.89 4.20 4.16
N LEU A 27 9.32 2.94 4.06
CA LEU A 27 9.02 2.11 2.89
C LEU A 27 7.56 1.66 2.90
N ILE A 28 6.97 1.43 4.07
CA ILE A 28 5.53 1.18 4.20
C ILE A 28 4.75 2.42 3.73
N ASP A 29 5.12 3.61 4.22
CA ASP A 29 4.46 4.87 3.85
C ASP A 29 4.53 5.13 2.35
N ALA A 30 5.71 4.97 1.75
CA ALA A 30 5.89 5.09 0.31
C ALA A 30 5.05 4.05 -0.45
N SER A 31 5.03 2.80 0.03
CA SER A 31 4.25 1.72 -0.58
C SER A 31 2.75 2.03 -0.56
N ILE A 32 2.23 2.53 0.57
CA ILE A 32 0.83 2.97 0.72
C ILE A 32 0.52 4.15 -0.21
N ALA A 33 1.41 5.14 -0.28
CA ALA A 33 1.21 6.32 -1.13
C ALA A 33 1.14 5.96 -2.62
N THR A 34 1.82 4.89 -3.05
CA THR A 34 1.77 4.41 -4.44
C THR A 34 0.55 3.55 -4.77
N ILE A 35 -0.33 3.27 -3.81
CA ILE A 35 -1.59 2.57 -4.05
C ILE A 35 -2.56 3.53 -4.73
N ASN A 36 -3.02 3.17 -5.92
CA ASN A 36 -3.95 3.98 -6.73
C ASN A 36 -5.32 3.30 -6.91
N ASP A 37 -5.51 2.12 -6.31
CA ASP A 37 -6.69 1.30 -6.48
C ASP A 37 -7.32 0.98 -5.12
N MET A 38 -8.65 1.14 -5.03
CA MET A 38 -9.39 0.92 -3.79
C MET A 38 -9.41 -0.54 -3.36
N GLU A 39 -9.27 -1.48 -4.29
CA GLU A 39 -9.28 -2.92 -4.03
C GLU A 39 -8.07 -3.33 -3.20
N THR A 40 -6.87 -2.99 -3.65
CA THR A 40 -5.65 -3.35 -2.92
C THR A 40 -5.52 -2.57 -1.63
N LEU A 41 -6.06 -1.34 -1.57
CA LEU A 41 -6.09 -0.57 -0.34
C LEU A 41 -6.98 -1.25 0.72
N ARG A 42 -8.16 -1.76 0.33
CA ARG A 42 -9.01 -2.59 1.21
C ARG A 42 -8.31 -3.88 1.62
N ALA A 43 -7.58 -4.53 0.71
CA ALA A 43 -6.80 -5.73 1.04
C ALA A 43 -5.70 -5.43 2.08
N CYS A 44 -5.03 -4.28 1.97
CA CYS A 44 -4.04 -3.82 2.96
C CYS A 44 -4.69 -3.55 4.33
N ILE A 45 -5.86 -2.91 4.37
CA ILE A 45 -6.61 -2.67 5.62
C ILE A 45 -7.02 -3.98 6.27
N ALA A 46 -7.58 -4.92 5.49
CA ALA A 46 -8.01 -6.23 6.00
C ALA A 46 -6.81 -7.03 6.53
N TYR A 47 -5.69 -7.02 5.81
CA TYR A 47 -4.46 -7.68 6.22
C TYR A 47 -3.92 -7.11 7.54
N GLU A 48 -3.77 -5.78 7.64
CA GLU A 48 -3.29 -5.12 8.86
C GLU A 48 -4.23 -5.39 10.05
N ASN A 49 -5.54 -5.39 9.81
CA ASN A 49 -6.54 -5.72 10.83
C ASN A 49 -6.46 -7.17 11.33
N GLN A 50 -5.96 -8.10 10.52
CA GLN A 50 -5.81 -9.51 10.91
C GLN A 50 -4.43 -9.83 11.54
N HIS A 51 -3.44 -8.98 11.36
CA HIS A 51 -2.05 -9.27 11.76
C HIS A 51 -1.62 -8.51 13.02
N GLN A 52 -1.36 -7.21 12.90
CA GLN A 52 -0.75 -6.42 13.99
C GLN A 52 -1.59 -5.23 14.43
N GLN A 53 -2.64 -4.88 13.67
CA GLN A 53 -3.58 -3.80 13.97
C GLN A 53 -2.88 -2.48 14.33
N ARG A 54 -1.79 -2.17 13.63
CA ARG A 54 -1.00 -0.97 13.91
C ARG A 54 -1.81 0.25 13.51
N VAL A 55 -2.34 0.95 14.52
CA VAL A 55 -3.10 2.20 14.39
C VAL A 55 -2.46 3.22 13.44
N PRO A 56 -1.14 3.51 13.47
CA PRO A 56 -0.55 4.47 12.53
C PRO A 56 -0.66 4.03 11.06
N ILE A 57 -0.51 2.74 10.77
CA ILE A 57 -0.62 2.20 9.41
C ILE A 57 -2.08 2.25 8.95
N LEU A 58 -3.02 1.86 9.80
CA LEU A 58 -4.46 1.91 9.49
C LEU A 58 -4.92 3.34 9.18
N ARG A 59 -4.46 4.34 9.94
CA ARG A 59 -4.72 5.76 9.64
C ARG A 59 -4.17 6.19 8.29
N GLN A 60 -2.97 5.74 7.94
CA GLN A 60 -2.34 6.09 6.67
C GLN A 60 -3.10 5.47 5.48
N LEU A 61 -3.53 4.22 5.62
CA LEU A 61 -4.40 3.55 4.65
C LEU A 61 -5.73 4.30 4.51
N GLU A 62 -6.41 4.61 5.61
CA GLU A 62 -7.66 5.38 5.59
C GLU A 62 -7.51 6.75 4.92
N LYS A 63 -6.43 7.48 5.24
CA LYS A 63 -6.12 8.76 4.58
C LYS A 63 -5.99 8.59 3.07
N ARG A 64 -5.25 7.57 2.62
CA ARG A 64 -5.07 7.29 1.20
C ARG A 64 -6.39 6.88 0.52
N ALA A 65 -7.24 6.14 1.21
CA ALA A 65 -8.58 5.79 0.72
C ALA A 65 -9.43 7.04 0.47
N ASN A 66 -9.41 7.98 1.41
CA ASN A 66 -10.13 9.25 1.28
C ASN A 66 -9.58 10.09 0.13
N GLU A 67 -8.26 10.17 -0.03
CA GLU A 67 -7.62 10.86 -1.16
C GLU A 67 -8.07 10.28 -2.51
N LEU A 68 -8.11 8.94 -2.65
CA LEU A 68 -8.54 8.29 -3.89
C LEU A 68 -10.04 8.53 -4.18
N CYS A 69 -10.89 8.49 -3.16
CA CYS A 69 -12.31 8.83 -3.32
C CYS A 69 -12.47 10.29 -3.78
N SER A 70 -11.80 11.24 -3.12
CA SER A 70 -11.87 12.66 -3.50
C SER A 70 -11.29 12.94 -4.89
N GLN A 71 -10.25 12.23 -5.32
CA GLN A 71 -9.70 12.36 -6.67
C GLN A 71 -10.69 11.85 -7.73
N LYS A 72 -11.35 10.72 -7.47
CA LYS A 72 -12.34 10.15 -8.39
C LYS A 72 -13.59 11.02 -8.57
N ASP A 73 -13.95 11.80 -7.55
CA ASP A 73 -15.10 12.72 -7.61
C ASP A 73 -14.80 14.02 -8.38
N ASN A 74 -13.54 14.29 -8.73
CA ASN A 74 -13.09 15.48 -9.47
C ASN A 74 -12.70 15.21 -10.94
N GLU A 75 -12.95 14.01 -11.45
CA GLU A 75 -12.74 13.60 -12.86
C GLU A 75 -14.07 13.48 -13.61
#